data_AF-A0A2S6U1A0-F1
#
_entry.id   AF-A0A2S6U1A0-F1
#
_cell.length_a   1.000
_cell.length_b   1.000
_cell.length_c   1.000
_cell.angle_alpha   90.00
_cell.angle_beta   90.00
_cell.angle_gamma   90.00
#
_symmetry.space_group_name_H-M   'P 1'
#
loop_
_entity.id
_entity.type
_entity.pdbx_description
1 polymer ?
#
loop_
_entity_poly.entity_id
_entity_poly.type
_entity_poly.pdbx_seq_one_letter_code
_entity_poly.pdbx_strand_id
1 'polypeptide(L)'
;NRDALNAAINEITKRKDGAVWIEAFNAAGVPAGAINAIDQVFADPQVRHLGMAAAVESDALGSIELVAQAIKMNRTPSSLAVAPPERGEHTDEILRDLDFDAAQIADLRRRNVI
;
A
#
# COMPACT_ATOMS: atom_id res chain seq x y z
N ASN A 1 -15.86 19.89 30.58
CA ASN A 1 -14.57 20.61 30.40
C ASN A 1 -13.79 20.23 29.13
N ARG A 2 -14.07 19.13 28.42
CA ARG A 2 -13.30 18.72 27.23
C ARG A 2 -13.25 19.78 26.13
N ASP A 3 -14.41 20.33 25.75
CA ASP A 3 -14.49 21.29 24.64
C ASP A 3 -13.77 22.59 24.95
N ALA A 4 -13.93 23.10 26.18
CA ALA A 4 -13.23 24.28 26.66
C ALA A 4 -11.70 24.08 26.67
N LEU A 5 -11.23 22.89 27.07
CA LEU A 5 -9.80 22.56 27.06
C LEU A 5 -9.25 22.48 25.63
N ASN A 6 -9.96 21.82 24.72
CA ASN A 6 -9.56 21.74 23.30
C ASN A 6 -9.50 23.13 22.65
N ALA A 7 -10.47 24.00 22.94
CA ALA A 7 -10.45 25.38 22.45
C ALA A 7 -9.20 26.13 22.93
N ALA A 8 -8.85 26.01 24.22
CA ALA A 8 -7.65 26.64 24.77
C ALA A 8 -6.35 26.10 24.16
N ILE A 9 -6.27 24.78 23.92
CA ILE A 9 -5.11 24.17 23.25
C ILE A 9 -4.97 24.70 21.82
N ASN A 10 -6.07 24.73 21.05
CA ASN A 10 -6.06 25.20 19.67
C ASN A 10 -5.62 26.67 19.53
N GLU A 11 -6.01 27.53 20.47
CA GLU A 11 -5.57 28.93 20.49
C GLU A 11 -4.05 29.10 20.63
N ILE A 12 -3.38 28.12 21.25
CA ILE A 12 -1.93 28.09 21.41
C ILE A 12 -1.27 27.40 20.22
N THR A 13 -1.73 26.21 19.84
CA THR A 13 -1.09 25.39 18.80
C THR A 13 -1.15 26.03 17.42
N LYS A 14 -2.13 26.88 17.13
CA LYS A 14 -2.20 27.64 15.87
C LYS A 14 -1.10 28.71 15.71
N ARG A 15 -0.33 29.04 16.76
CA ARG A 15 0.63 30.16 16.76
C ARG A 15 1.99 29.82 16.17
N LYS A 16 2.29 28.53 15.96
CA LYS A 16 3.56 28.03 15.41
C LYS A 16 3.27 26.86 14.50
N ASP A 17 4.20 26.56 13.60
CA ASP A 17 4.10 25.41 12.70
C ASP A 17 4.09 24.09 13.47
N GLY A 18 3.44 23.09 12.88
CA GLY A 18 3.32 21.75 13.46
C GLY A 18 4.66 21.12 13.81
N ALA A 19 5.70 21.33 12.98
CA ALA A 19 7.05 20.83 13.24
C ALA A 19 7.62 21.31 14.58
N VAL A 20 7.39 22.59 14.92
CA VAL A 20 7.87 23.19 16.18
C VAL A 20 7.15 22.57 17.38
N TRP A 21 5.85 22.29 17.24
CA TRP A 21 5.07 21.64 18.30
C TRP A 21 5.43 20.17 18.46
N ILE A 22 5.65 19.44 17.36
CA ILE A 22 6.07 18.04 17.38
C ILE A 22 7.39 17.89 18.15
N GLU A 23 8.38 18.75 17.86
CA GLU A 23 9.64 18.76 18.59
C GLU A 23 9.43 19.05 20.08
N ALA A 24 8.69 20.12 20.41
CA ALA A 24 8.44 20.51 21.80
C ALA A 24 7.66 19.43 22.59
N PHE A 25 6.65 18.82 21.99
CA PHE A 25 5.84 17.78 22.62
C PHE A 25 6.65 16.50 22.84
N ASN A 26 7.40 16.04 21.84
CA ASN A 26 8.25 14.86 21.99
C ASN A 26 9.34 15.07 23.05
N ALA A 27 9.96 16.26 23.11
CA ALA A 27 10.90 16.62 24.17
C ALA A 27 10.26 16.60 25.59
N ALA A 28 8.97 16.90 25.68
CA ALA A 28 8.18 16.84 26.92
C ALA A 28 7.58 15.44 27.20
N GLY A 29 7.87 14.42 26.37
CA GLY A 29 7.32 13.07 26.52
C GLY A 29 5.86 12.92 26.07
N VAL A 30 5.33 13.90 25.33
CA VAL A 30 4.00 13.86 24.73
C VAL A 30 4.15 13.39 23.27
N PRO A 31 3.67 12.20 22.90
CA PRO A 31 3.80 11.70 21.54
C PRO A 31 3.06 12.59 20.54
N ALA A 32 3.79 13.11 19.57
CA ALA A 32 3.24 13.89 18.46
C ALA A 32 3.95 13.52 17.15
N GLY A 33 3.18 13.51 16.06
CA GLY A 33 3.67 13.19 14.72
C GLY A 33 3.06 14.10 13.67
N ALA A 34 3.74 14.24 12.53
CA ALA A 34 3.24 15.00 11.40
C ALA A 34 2.05 14.28 10.73
N ILE A 35 1.14 15.07 10.16
CA ILE A 35 0.13 14.56 9.24
C ILE A 35 0.76 14.60 7.86
N ASN A 36 1.20 13.44 7.38
CA ASN A 36 1.89 13.32 6.10
C ASN A 36 0.91 13.15 4.94
N ALA A 37 1.21 13.80 3.81
CA ALA A 37 0.64 13.45 2.52
C ALA A 37 1.24 12.13 2.00
N ILE A 38 0.59 11.50 1.00
CA ILE A 38 0.99 10.16 0.53
C ILE A 38 2.42 10.13 -0.02
N ASP A 39 2.82 11.14 -0.79
CA ASP A 39 4.18 11.31 -1.30
C ASP A 39 5.20 11.44 -0.16
N GLN A 40 4.84 12.17 0.91
CA GLN A 40 5.67 12.32 2.10
C GLN A 40 5.81 11.01 2.88
N VAL A 41 4.76 10.18 2.94
CA VAL A 41 4.82 8.85 3.55
C VAL A 41 5.86 7.99 2.84
N PHE A 42 5.83 7.90 1.52
CA PHE A 42 6.79 7.06 0.78
C PHE A 42 8.20 7.69 0.67
N ALA A 43 8.32 8.98 0.93
CA ALA A 43 9.61 9.65 1.09
C ALA A 43 10.26 9.41 2.47
N ASP A 44 9.49 8.99 3.48
CA ASP A 44 9.94 8.86 4.85
C ASP A 44 11.08 7.81 4.98
N PRO A 45 12.18 8.14 5.69
CA PRO A 45 13.32 7.24 5.84
C PRO A 45 12.98 5.90 6.49
N GLN A 46 12.06 5.88 7.45
CA GLN A 46 11.62 4.65 8.11
C GLN A 46 10.77 3.81 7.17
N VAL A 47 9.86 4.43 6.40
CA VAL A 47 9.03 3.73 5.40
C VAL A 47 9.90 3.07 4.33
N ARG A 48 10.93 3.78 3.85
CA ARG A 48 11.93 3.24 2.90
C ARG A 48 12.78 2.14 3.52
N HIS A 49 13.30 2.35 4.73
CA HIS A 49 14.07 1.34 5.47
C HIS A 49 13.28 0.05 5.68
N LEU A 50 11.99 0.19 5.96
CA LEU A 50 11.09 -0.94 6.13
C LEU A 50 10.66 -1.58 4.79
N GLY A 51 10.95 -0.98 3.64
CA GLY A 51 10.57 -1.52 2.32
C GLY A 51 9.06 -1.63 2.15
N MET A 52 8.33 -0.61 2.61
CA MET A 52 6.86 -0.59 2.61
C MET A 52 6.24 -0.32 1.23
N ALA A 53 7.07 0.06 0.24
CA ALA A 53 6.72 0.06 -1.17
C ALA A 53 7.62 -0.95 -1.90
N ALA A 54 7.03 -1.71 -2.81
CA ALA A 54 7.73 -2.70 -3.63
C ALA A 54 7.38 -2.48 -5.10
N ALA A 55 8.42 -2.46 -5.94
CA ALA A 55 8.26 -2.34 -7.38
C ALA A 55 7.82 -3.68 -7.98
N VAL A 56 6.87 -3.63 -8.91
CA VAL A 56 6.47 -4.75 -9.76
C VAL A 56 6.38 -4.28 -11.21
N GLU A 57 6.66 -5.19 -12.14
CA GLU A 57 6.47 -4.92 -13.58
C GLU A 57 5.08 -5.39 -14.00
N SER A 58 4.29 -4.45 -14.53
CA SER A 58 3.00 -4.71 -15.16
C SER A 58 3.14 -4.59 -16.66
N ASP A 59 2.61 -5.55 -17.42
CA ASP A 59 2.61 -5.49 -18.88
C ASP A 59 1.85 -4.28 -19.43
N ALA A 60 0.82 -3.81 -18.71
CA ALA A 60 -0.01 -2.69 -19.12
C ALA A 60 0.54 -1.32 -18.66
N LEU A 61 1.15 -1.27 -17.46
CA LEU A 61 1.53 -0.01 -16.80
C LEU A 61 3.05 0.20 -16.69
N GLY A 62 3.85 -0.79 -17.07
CA GLY A 62 5.30 -0.81 -16.83
C GLY A 62 5.63 -0.98 -15.35
N SER A 63 6.72 -0.35 -14.92
CA SER A 63 7.18 -0.40 -13.54
C SER A 63 6.28 0.45 -12.63
N ILE A 64 5.64 -0.20 -11.65
CA ILE A 64 4.75 0.45 -10.68
C ILE A 64 5.15 0.08 -9.25
N GLU A 65 4.90 0.98 -8.30
CA GLU A 65 5.08 0.71 -6.86
C GLU A 65 3.75 0.31 -6.22
N LEU A 66 3.78 -0.78 -5.46
CA LEU A 66 2.66 -1.26 -4.66
C LEU A 66 3.02 -1.23 -3.18
N VAL A 67 2.01 -1.06 -2.33
CA VAL A 67 2.20 -1.20 -0.87
C VAL A 67 2.56 -2.65 -0.55
N ALA A 68 3.71 -2.83 0.10
CA ALA A 68 4.26 -4.14 0.43
C ALA A 68 3.58 -4.76 1.66
N GLN A 69 3.94 -6.01 1.96
CA GLN A 69 3.48 -6.70 3.16
C GLN A 69 3.89 -5.94 4.43
N ALA A 70 2.91 -5.58 5.27
CA ALA A 70 3.11 -4.80 6.48
C ALA A 70 3.89 -5.58 7.58
N ILE A 71 3.88 -6.90 7.51
CA ILE A 71 4.50 -7.79 8.49
C ILE A 71 5.72 -8.51 7.89
N LYS A 72 6.89 -8.33 8.50
CA LYS A 72 8.10 -9.09 8.15
C LYS A 72 8.21 -10.36 8.98
N MET A 73 8.43 -11.48 8.32
CA MET A 73 8.58 -12.80 8.95
C MET A 73 9.93 -13.39 8.56
N ASN A 74 10.70 -13.88 9.54
CA ASN A 74 12.01 -14.47 9.30
C ASN A 74 11.91 -15.89 8.72
N ARG A 75 11.00 -16.72 9.23
CA ARG A 75 10.85 -18.12 8.79
C ARG A 75 10.17 -18.25 7.42
N THR A 76 9.28 -17.32 7.09
CA THR A 76 8.45 -17.34 5.87
C THR A 76 8.36 -15.93 5.30
N PRO A 77 9.47 -15.38 4.77
CA PRO A 77 9.46 -14.04 4.19
C PRO A 77 8.46 -13.97 3.04
N SER A 78 7.72 -12.85 2.98
CA SER A 78 6.74 -12.58 1.93
C SER A 78 7.33 -11.59 0.93
N SER A 79 7.00 -11.78 -0.34
CA SER A 79 7.33 -10.87 -1.44
C SER A 79 6.16 -10.79 -2.41
N LEU A 80 6.03 -9.66 -3.10
CA LEU A 80 5.16 -9.58 -4.28
C LEU A 80 5.84 -10.35 -5.41
N ALA A 81 5.16 -11.34 -5.96
CA ALA A 81 5.72 -12.22 -6.98
C ALA A 81 5.52 -11.67 -8.40
N VAL A 82 4.33 -11.15 -8.68
CA VAL A 82 3.91 -10.62 -9.98
C VAL A 82 2.99 -9.42 -9.77
N ALA A 83 2.86 -8.58 -10.78
CA ALA A 83 1.83 -7.54 -10.80
C ALA A 83 0.41 -8.16 -10.77
N PRO A 84 -0.61 -7.39 -10.36
CA PRO A 84 -1.99 -7.83 -10.49
C PRO A 84 -2.30 -8.23 -11.93
N PRO A 85 -2.92 -9.40 -12.16
CA PRO A 85 -3.17 -9.88 -13.51
C PRO A 85 -4.22 -9.04 -14.21
N GLU A 86 -4.10 -8.97 -15.53
CA GLU A 86 -5.14 -8.45 -16.40
C GLU A 86 -6.37 -9.37 -16.42
N ARG A 87 -7.49 -8.81 -16.89
CA ARG A 87 -8.73 -9.57 -16.99
C ARG A 87 -8.55 -10.78 -17.92
N GLY A 88 -8.60 -11.97 -17.32
CA GLY A 88 -8.55 -13.24 -18.05
C GLY A 88 -7.15 -13.71 -18.43
N GLU A 89 -6.10 -13.07 -17.90
CA GLU A 89 -4.69 -13.39 -18.20
C GLU A 89 -4.37 -14.89 -18.02
N HIS A 90 -4.83 -15.47 -16.90
CA HIS A 90 -4.59 -16.88 -16.56
C HIS A 90 -5.73 -17.83 -16.94
N THR A 91 -6.74 -17.39 -17.70
CA THR A 91 -7.92 -18.22 -18.01
C THR A 91 -7.53 -19.54 -18.69
N ASP A 92 -6.68 -19.49 -19.72
CA ASP A 92 -6.28 -20.68 -20.47
C ASP A 92 -5.36 -21.60 -19.66
N GLU A 93 -4.49 -21.02 -18.83
CA GLU A 93 -3.60 -21.78 -17.93
C GLU A 93 -4.43 -22.61 -16.94
N ILE A 94 -5.34 -21.94 -16.22
CA ILE A 94 -6.20 -22.59 -15.23
C ILE A 94 -7.10 -23.65 -15.87
N LEU A 95 -7.65 -23.39 -17.07
CA LEU A 95 -8.50 -24.39 -17.75
C LEU A 95 -7.70 -25.62 -18.18
N ARG A 96 -6.45 -25.46 -18.64
CA ARG A 96 -5.57 -26.59 -18.96
C ARG A 96 -5.20 -27.39 -17.72
N ASP A 97 -4.96 -26.73 -16.58
CA ASP A 97 -4.72 -27.40 -15.29
C ASP A 97 -5.93 -28.20 -14.80
N LEU A 98 -7.12 -27.88 -15.29
CA LEU A 98 -8.38 -28.60 -15.06
C LEU A 98 -8.70 -29.63 -16.16
N ASP A 99 -7.70 -30.02 -16.97
CA ASP A 99 -7.80 -31.01 -18.05
C ASP A 99 -8.74 -30.61 -19.22
N PHE A 100 -8.99 -29.31 -19.44
CA PHE A 100 -9.68 -28.86 -20.65
C PHE A 100 -8.72 -28.85 -21.84
N ASP A 101 -9.12 -29.49 -22.93
CA ASP A 101 -8.38 -29.45 -24.17
C ASP A 101 -8.58 -28.13 -24.94
N ALA A 102 -7.73 -27.89 -25.95
CA ALA A 102 -7.78 -26.66 -26.74
C ALA A 102 -9.11 -26.46 -27.48
N ALA A 103 -9.81 -27.54 -27.86
CA ALA A 103 -11.08 -27.46 -28.56
C ALA A 103 -12.21 -27.06 -27.62
N GLN A 104 -12.21 -27.56 -26.39
CA GLN A 104 -13.15 -27.20 -25.32
C GLN A 104 -12.97 -25.74 -24.91
N ILE A 105 -11.73 -25.27 -24.72
CA ILE A 105 -11.45 -23.86 -24.39
C ILE A 105 -11.93 -22.94 -25.52
N ALA A 106 -11.67 -23.30 -26.78
CA ALA A 106 -12.14 -22.53 -27.93
C ALA A 106 -13.68 -22.48 -28.03
N ASP A 107 -14.38 -23.57 -27.67
CA ASP A 107 -15.85 -23.59 -27.59
C ASP A 107 -16.38 -22.64 -26.51
N LEU A 108 -15.77 -22.62 -25.32
CA LEU A 108 -16.17 -21.72 -24.24
C LEU A 108 -16.04 -20.24 -24.64
N ARG A 109 -14.93 -19.87 -25.30
CA ARG A 109 -14.73 -18.53 -25.86
C ARG A 109 -15.77 -18.19 -26.92
N ARG A 110 -16.03 -19.11 -27.85
CA ARG A 110 -17.05 -18.91 -28.90
C ARG A 110 -18.45 -18.67 -28.33
N ARG A 111 -18.77 -19.31 -27.20
CA ARG A 111 -20.04 -19.14 -26.50
C ARG A 111 -20.08 -17.93 -25.55
N ASN A 112 -19.01 -17.13 -25.45
CA ASN A 112 -18.85 -16.03 -24.50
C ASN A 112 -19.06 -16.45 -23.04
N VAL A 113 -18.67 -17.68 -22.69
CA VAL A 113 -18.66 -18.16 -21.30
C VAL A 113 -17.39 -17.70 -20.58
N ILE A 114 -16.29 -17.60 -21.33
CA ILE A 114 -14.99 -17.07 -20.92
C ILE A 114 -14.51 -16.01 -21.91
#